data_AF-K2B8H4-F1
#
_entry.id   AF-K2B8H4-F1
#
_cell.length_a   1.000
_cell.length_b   1.000
_cell.length_c   1.000
_cell.angle_alpha   90.00
_cell.angle_beta   90.00
_cell.angle_gamma   90.00
#
_symmetry.space_group_name_H-M   'P 1'
#
loop_
_entity.id
_entity.type
_entity.pdbx_description
1 polymer ?
#
loop_
_entity_poly.entity_id
_entity_poly.type
_entity_poly.pdbx_seq_one_letter_code
_entity_poly.pdbx_strand_id
1 'polypeptide(L)'
;EDDHLGIVYPDDPHLMGWTENKPAADKLALRLDMNNLPDGNFSFPIGNMFWVRPKAIQPLFDLKFTWDSYPVEPLPGDGTLLHALERISPLVVEKLGYKRLVTYIPGIGR
;
A
#
# COMPACT_ATOMS: atom_id res chain seq x y z
N GLU A 1 9.97 13.38 -18.28
CA GLU A 1 9.29 12.86 -17.09
C GLU A 1 8.70 11.49 -17.45
N ASP A 2 8.71 10.48 -16.56
CA ASP A 2 8.06 9.19 -16.84
C ASP A 2 6.58 9.26 -16.47
N ASP A 3 5.70 9.35 -17.48
CA ASP A 3 4.25 9.48 -17.29
C ASP A 3 3.62 8.22 -16.67
N HIS A 4 4.29 7.08 -16.78
CA HIS A 4 3.86 5.82 -16.18
C HIS A 4 4.36 5.64 -14.75
N LEU A 5 5.21 6.52 -14.23
CA LEU A 5 5.63 6.45 -12.83
C LEU A 5 4.45 6.82 -11.91
N GLY A 6 4.04 5.88 -11.06
CA GLY A 6 2.90 6.04 -10.16
C GLY A 6 3.26 6.22 -8.71
N ILE A 7 4.27 5.48 -8.21
CA ILE A 7 4.69 5.58 -6.81
C ILE A 7 6.20 5.33 -6.67
N VAL A 8 6.84 6.08 -5.78
CA VAL A 8 8.24 5.91 -5.39
C VAL A 8 8.35 5.91 -3.88
N TYR A 9 9.03 4.92 -3.31
CA TYR A 9 9.20 4.81 -1.86
C TYR A 9 10.55 4.20 -1.46
N PRO A 10 11.00 4.35 -0.20
CA PRO A 10 12.24 3.75 0.27
C PRO A 10 12.25 2.23 0.12
N ASP A 11 13.37 1.67 -0.34
CA ASP A 11 13.57 0.23 -0.31
C ASP A 11 13.73 -0.27 1.14
N ASP A 12 13.29 -1.48 1.41
CA ASP A 12 13.40 -2.10 2.73
C ASP A 12 13.85 -3.56 2.62
N PRO A 13 15.01 -3.94 3.19
CA PRO A 13 15.49 -5.33 3.16
C PRO A 13 14.70 -6.27 4.08
N HIS A 14 13.91 -5.74 5.01
CA HIS A 14 13.09 -6.47 5.99
C HIS A 14 11.62 -6.51 5.55
N LEU A 15 11.40 -7.04 4.35
CA LEU A 15 10.06 -7.19 3.79
C LEU A 15 9.18 -8.05 4.70
N MET A 16 7.96 -7.56 4.93
CA MET A 16 6.89 -8.29 5.60
C MET A 16 5.67 -8.38 4.68
N GLY A 17 4.87 -9.42 4.87
CA GLY A 17 3.65 -9.63 4.10
C GLY A 17 2.45 -8.85 4.63
N TRP A 18 1.27 -9.46 4.57
CA TRP A 18 0.04 -8.91 5.17
C TRP A 18 -0.07 -9.12 6.68
N THR A 19 0.58 -10.16 7.22
CA THR A 19 0.52 -10.53 8.65
C THR A 19 -0.93 -10.55 9.17
N GLU A 20 -1.25 -9.93 10.31
CA GLU A 20 -2.62 -9.90 10.85
C GLU A 20 -3.57 -9.03 10.01
N ASN A 21 -3.06 -8.23 9.07
CA ASN A 21 -3.90 -7.36 8.22
C ASN A 21 -4.57 -8.09 7.07
N LYS A 22 -4.22 -9.35 6.78
CA LYS A 22 -4.75 -10.08 5.62
C LYS A 22 -6.29 -10.02 5.53
N PRO A 23 -7.07 -10.23 6.61
CA PRO A 23 -8.53 -10.13 6.54
C PRO A 23 -9.04 -8.71 6.21
N ALA A 24 -8.36 -7.67 6.69
CA ALA A 24 -8.71 -6.28 6.38
C ALA A 24 -8.34 -5.94 4.93
N ALA A 25 -7.19 -6.40 4.46
CA ALA A 25 -6.73 -6.26 3.09
C ALA A 25 -7.67 -6.95 2.10
N ASP A 26 -8.16 -8.15 2.41
CA ASP A 26 -9.11 -8.87 1.56
C ASP A 26 -10.44 -8.12 1.41
N LYS A 27 -10.99 -7.61 2.52
CA LYS A 27 -12.20 -6.76 2.47
C LYS A 27 -11.98 -5.49 1.65
N LEU A 28 -10.80 -4.90 1.75
CA LEU A 28 -10.43 -3.71 1.01
C LEU A 28 -10.26 -4.00 -0.49
N ALA A 29 -9.61 -5.11 -0.83
CA ALA A 29 -9.41 -5.57 -2.19
C ALA A 29 -10.73 -5.84 -2.92
N LEU A 30 -11.72 -6.44 -2.23
CA LEU A 30 -13.07 -6.61 -2.78
C LEU A 30 -13.72 -5.27 -3.15
N ARG A 31 -13.58 -4.25 -2.28
CA ARG A 31 -14.10 -2.90 -2.57
C ARG A 31 -13.37 -2.20 -3.72
N LEU A 32 -12.11 -2.57 -3.93
CA LEU A 32 -11.25 -2.06 -4.99
C LEU A 32 -11.35 -2.90 -6.28
N ASP A 33 -12.21 -3.91 -6.36
CA ASP A 33 -12.28 -4.84 -7.49
C ASP A 33 -10.89 -5.44 -7.82
N MET A 34 -10.23 -5.96 -6.78
CA MET A 34 -8.94 -6.64 -6.85
C MET A 34 -9.09 -8.05 -6.28
N ASN A 35 -8.86 -9.06 -7.12
CA ASN A 35 -9.09 -10.45 -6.75
C ASN A 35 -7.81 -11.20 -6.33
N ASN A 36 -6.63 -10.64 -6.63
CA ASN A 36 -5.35 -11.30 -6.42
C ASN A 36 -4.42 -10.38 -5.62
N LEU A 37 -4.47 -10.50 -4.29
CA LEU A 37 -3.44 -9.92 -3.43
C LEU A 37 -2.21 -10.84 -3.39
N PRO A 38 -0.99 -10.29 -3.30
CA PRO A 38 0.21 -11.11 -3.16
C PRO A 38 0.18 -11.88 -1.84
N ASP A 39 0.63 -13.13 -1.89
CA ASP A 39 0.94 -13.93 -0.71
C ASP A 39 2.40 -13.74 -0.27
N GLY A 40 2.72 -14.14 0.96
CA GLY A 40 4.08 -14.03 1.50
C GLY A 40 4.52 -12.57 1.71
N ASN A 41 5.84 -12.34 1.64
CA ASN A 41 6.44 -11.02 1.83
C ASN A 41 6.50 -10.25 0.52
N PHE A 42 6.20 -8.95 0.56
CA PHE A 42 6.24 -8.07 -0.59
C PHE A 42 6.66 -6.66 -0.19
N SER A 43 7.12 -5.89 -1.17
CA SER A 43 7.56 -4.50 -0.97
C SER A 43 6.38 -3.54 -0.90
N PHE A 44 6.39 -2.67 0.10
CA PHE A 44 5.42 -1.58 0.31
C PHE A 44 6.06 -0.44 1.11
N PRO A 45 5.50 0.79 1.09
CA PRO A 45 6.08 1.93 1.79
C PRO A 45 5.81 1.87 3.30
N ILE A 46 6.76 1.32 4.07
CA ILE A 46 6.67 1.31 5.54
C ILE A 46 6.62 2.74 6.08
N GLY A 47 5.67 3.02 6.97
CA GLY A 47 5.42 4.33 7.56
C GLY A 47 4.67 5.29 6.64
N ASN A 48 4.04 4.79 5.55
CA ASN A 48 3.41 5.61 4.51
C ASN A 48 4.33 6.70 3.92
N MET A 49 5.64 6.45 3.86
CA MET A 49 6.63 7.39 3.34
C MET A 49 6.84 7.16 1.84
N PHE A 50 6.15 7.94 1.00
CA PHE A 50 6.26 7.80 -0.46
C PHE A 50 5.91 9.08 -1.22
N TRP A 51 6.39 9.18 -2.45
CA TRP A 51 5.82 10.07 -3.46
C TRP A 51 4.83 9.26 -4.30
N VAL A 52 3.70 9.88 -4.68
CA VAL A 52 2.69 9.23 -5.53
C VAL A 52 2.11 10.20 -6.54
N ARG A 53 1.79 9.68 -7.73
CA ARG A 53 0.97 10.38 -8.72
C ARG A 53 -0.50 10.32 -8.28
N PRO A 54 -1.22 11.44 -8.11
CA PRO A 54 -2.60 11.43 -7.60
C PRO A 54 -3.54 10.51 -8.37
N LYS A 55 -3.44 10.50 -9.71
CA LYS A 55 -4.25 9.63 -10.57
C LYS A 55 -4.03 8.13 -10.32
N ALA A 56 -2.86 7.73 -9.81
CA ALA A 56 -2.51 6.34 -9.58
C ALA A 56 -3.12 5.75 -8.30
N ILE A 57 -3.66 6.59 -7.40
CA ILE A 57 -4.33 6.15 -6.17
C ILE A 57 -5.78 6.63 -6.07
N GLN A 58 -6.32 7.20 -7.13
CA GLN A 58 -7.72 7.64 -7.20
C GLN A 58 -8.74 6.60 -6.68
N PRO A 59 -8.59 5.29 -6.96
CA PRO A 59 -9.53 4.28 -6.46
C PRO A 59 -9.63 4.24 -4.94
N LEU A 60 -8.55 4.54 -4.21
CA LEU A 60 -8.57 4.61 -2.74
C LEU A 60 -9.44 5.76 -2.24
N PHE A 61 -9.44 6.90 -2.94
CA PHE A 61 -10.30 8.04 -2.61
C PHE A 61 -11.76 7.80 -3.00
N ASP A 62 -11.99 7.06 -4.09
CA ASP A 62 -13.34 6.72 -4.56
C ASP A 62 -14.08 5.77 -3.60
N LEU A 63 -13.35 5.11 -2.68
CA LEU A 63 -13.92 4.35 -1.57
C LEU A 63 -14.66 5.22 -0.55
N LYS A 64 -14.45 6.55 -0.55
CA LYS A 64 -15.16 7.52 0.28
C LYS A 64 -15.27 7.10 1.75
N PHE A 65 -14.14 6.71 2.35
CA PHE A 65 -14.08 6.42 3.77
C PHE A 65 -14.57 7.61 4.59
N THR A 66 -15.35 7.30 5.62
CA THR A 66 -15.80 8.27 6.63
C THR A 66 -15.00 8.08 7.91
N TRP A 67 -15.10 9.02 8.85
CA TRP A 67 -14.42 8.90 10.15
C TRP A 67 -14.79 7.61 10.90
N ASP A 68 -16.04 7.15 10.78
CA ASP A 68 -16.51 5.91 11.39
C ASP A 68 -15.95 4.64 10.74
N SER A 69 -15.27 4.75 9.60
CA SER A 69 -14.61 3.62 8.95
C SER A 69 -13.31 3.21 9.64
N TYR A 70 -12.72 4.12 10.41
CA TYR A 70 -11.43 3.91 11.06
C TYR A 70 -11.62 3.38 12.48
N PRO A 71 -10.78 2.44 12.93
CA PRO A 71 -10.79 1.98 14.31
C PRO A 71 -10.48 3.12 15.29
N VAL A 72 -11.13 3.09 16.46
CA VAL A 72 -10.89 4.05 17.55
C VAL A 72 -9.55 3.74 18.23
N GLU A 73 -8.85 4.79 18.64
CA GLU A 73 -7.61 4.65 19.42
C GLU A 73 -7.88 4.16 20.87
N PRO A 74 -6.95 3.40 21.49
CA PRO A 74 -5.63 3.01 20.99
C PRO A 74 -5.71 1.89 19.96
N LEU A 75 -4.89 2.01 18.92
CA LEU A 75 -4.81 1.00 17.86
C LEU A 75 -3.93 -0.18 18.29
N PRO A 76 -4.29 -1.42 17.89
CA PRO A 76 -3.35 -2.52 17.97
C PRO A 76 -2.19 -2.29 16.99
N GLY A 77 -1.05 -2.93 17.28
CA GLY A 77 0.17 -2.78 16.47
C GLY A 77 0.06 -3.38 15.06
N ASP A 78 -0.93 -4.22 14.79
CA ASP A 78 -1.22 -4.84 13.50
C ASP A 78 -2.71 -5.20 13.40
N GLY A 79 -3.17 -5.69 12.24
CA GLY A 79 -4.53 -6.21 12.05
C GLY A 79 -5.62 -5.15 11.82
N THR A 80 -5.24 -3.93 11.43
CA THR A 80 -6.19 -2.81 11.25
C THR A 80 -6.38 -2.44 9.79
N LEU A 81 -7.48 -1.74 9.51
CA LEU A 81 -7.72 -1.13 8.20
C LEU A 81 -6.58 -0.17 7.79
N LEU A 82 -5.97 0.51 8.76
CA LEU A 82 -4.93 1.51 8.49
C LEU A 82 -3.66 0.88 7.91
N HIS A 83 -3.21 -0.24 8.49
CA HIS A 83 -2.08 -1.00 7.95
C HIS A 83 -2.43 -1.67 6.61
N ALA A 84 -3.68 -2.11 6.42
CA ALA A 84 -4.12 -2.61 5.11
C ALA A 84 -4.05 -1.51 4.02
N LEU A 85 -4.44 -0.26 4.34
CA LEU A 85 -4.35 0.88 3.42
C LEU A 85 -2.90 1.25 3.08
N GLU A 86 -2.01 1.23 4.06
CA GLU A 86 -0.57 1.44 3.85
C GLU A 86 0.00 0.41 2.86
N ARG A 87 -0.25 -0.87 3.12
CA ARG A 87 0.33 -1.99 2.35
C ARG A 87 -0.26 -2.15 0.95
N ILE A 88 -1.53 -1.76 0.74
CA ILE A 88 -2.20 -1.93 -0.56
C ILE A 88 -1.87 -0.84 -1.58
N SER A 89 -1.37 0.32 -1.13
CA SER A 89 -1.20 1.50 -2.00
C SER A 89 -0.39 1.23 -3.27
N PRO A 90 0.78 0.53 -3.23
CA PRO A 90 1.51 0.19 -4.45
C PRO A 90 0.76 -0.76 -5.38
N LEU A 91 -0.08 -1.64 -4.84
CA LEU A 91 -0.86 -2.60 -5.63
C LEU A 91 -2.00 -1.91 -6.39
N VAL A 92 -2.62 -0.89 -5.78
CA VAL A 92 -3.62 -0.04 -6.45
C VAL A 92 -2.98 0.72 -7.61
N VAL A 93 -1.76 1.24 -7.40
CA VAL A 93 -0.97 1.92 -8.43
C VAL A 93 -0.72 0.99 -9.62
N GLU A 94 -0.26 -0.24 -9.35
CA GLU A 94 -0.03 -1.26 -10.38
C GLU A 94 -1.33 -1.67 -11.09
N LYS A 95 -2.46 -1.79 -10.36
CA LYS A 95 -3.78 -2.09 -10.93
C LYS A 95 -4.18 -1.09 -12.02
N LEU A 96 -3.85 0.19 -11.85
CA LEU A 96 -4.12 1.24 -12.82
C LEU A 96 -3.09 1.32 -13.96
N GLY A 97 -2.15 0.38 -14.04
CA GLY A 97 -1.13 0.32 -15.09
C GLY A 97 0.05 1.26 -14.87
N TYR A 98 0.16 1.86 -13.68
CA TYR A 98 1.33 2.65 -13.32
C TYR A 98 2.44 1.78 -12.72
N LYS A 99 3.68 2.24 -12.87
CA LYS A 99 4.87 1.60 -12.30
C LYS A 99 5.08 2.04 -10.86
N ARG A 100 5.54 1.10 -10.03
CA ARG A 100 6.18 1.40 -8.76
C ARG A 100 7.71 1.30 -8.87
N LEU A 101 8.42 2.16 -8.16
CA LEU A 101 9.86 2.09 -8.00
C LEU A 101 10.24 2.23 -6.52
N VAL A 102 11.39 1.66 -6.16
CA VAL A 102 11.99 1.86 -4.84
C VAL A 102 13.24 2.72 -4.95
N THR A 103 13.55 3.52 -3.94
CA THR A 103 14.82 4.26 -3.87
C THR A 103 15.93 3.30 -3.42
N TYR A 104 16.35 2.43 -4.33
CA TYR A 104 17.51 1.57 -4.12
C TYR A 104 18.78 2.31 -4.56
N ILE A 105 19.76 2.45 -3.68
CA ILE A 105 21.10 2.93 -4.03
C ILE A 105 22.07 1.75 -3.87
N PRO A 106 22.51 1.13 -4.99
CA PRO A 106 23.48 0.04 -4.92
C PRO A 106 24.74 0.48 -4.17
N GLY A 107 25.17 -0.30 -3.18
CA GLY A 107 26.38 -0.03 -2.40
C GLY A 107 26.18 0.83 -1.15
N ILE A 108 24.98 1.34 -0.89
CA ILE A 108 24.62 1.96 0.39
C ILE A 108 23.75 0.98 1.17
N GLY A 109 24.40 0.17 2.02
CA GLY A 109 23.70 -0.56 3.08
C GLY A 109 23.33 0.41 4.21
N ARG A 110 22.20 0.16 4.88
CA ARG A 110 21.93 0.77 6.19
C ARG A 110 22.75 0.08 7.26
#